data_AF-A0A1S2LBB0-F1
#
_entry.id   AF-A0A1S2LBB0-F1
#
_cell.length_a   1.000
_cell.length_b   1.000
_cell.length_c   1.000
_cell.angle_alpha   90.00
_cell.angle_beta   90.00
_cell.angle_gamma   90.00
#
_symmetry.space_group_name_H-M   'P 1'
#
loop_
_entity.id
_entity.type
_entity.pdbx_description
1 polymer ?
#
loop_
_entity_poly.entity_id
_entity_poly.type
_entity_poly.pdbx_seq_one_letter_code
_entity_poly.pdbx_strand_id
1 'polypeptide(L)'
;MILILTTSVILFAINYYQAQQEKNNHFLTETLFHQEIRLYVTNLYKFSDTLEMYEATFSEEEEKIYRQALNNISNNLNNQPYRIHAFLTRLYAGENRHRKFRDELHSLNLLLEDVSKITNHQQILDIATVLKEKALTLEQIFALQSNIIVESFDAATKEIEVLNQQIRKISGL
;
A
#
# COMPACT_ATOMS: atom_id res chain seq x y z
N MET A 1 -12.74 -32.95 -37.46
CA MET A 1 -12.19 -31.57 -37.60
C MET A 1 -13.06 -30.52 -36.94
N ILE A 2 -14.33 -30.38 -37.31
CA ILE A 2 -15.24 -29.36 -36.73
C ILE A 2 -15.32 -29.46 -35.20
N LEU A 3 -15.45 -30.67 -34.65
CA LEU A 3 -15.52 -30.92 -33.20
C LEU A 3 -14.25 -30.50 -32.43
N ILE A 4 -13.07 -30.63 -33.06
CA ILE A 4 -11.76 -30.27 -32.48
C ILE A 4 -11.58 -28.76 -32.51
N LEU A 5 -12.02 -28.10 -33.59
CA LEU A 5 -12.03 -26.65 -33.71
C LEU A 5 -12.95 -26.00 -32.67
N THR A 6 -14.17 -26.51 -32.50
CA THR A 6 -15.11 -25.94 -31.52
C THR A 6 -14.65 -26.13 -30.07
N THR A 7 -14.09 -27.29 -29.72
CA THR A 7 -13.52 -27.50 -28.36
C THR A 7 -12.27 -26.65 -28.10
N SER A 8 -11.41 -26.44 -29.09
CA SER A 8 -10.22 -25.57 -28.95
C SER A 8 -10.61 -24.11 -28.72
N VAL A 9 -11.64 -23.61 -29.42
CA VAL A 9 -12.15 -22.24 -29.23
C VAL A 9 -12.78 -22.05 -27.86
N ILE A 10 -13.53 -23.04 -27.36
CA ILE A 10 -14.13 -22.98 -26.01
C ILE A 10 -13.04 -23.00 -24.92
N LEU A 11 -12.04 -23.88 -25.03
CA LEU A 11 -10.89 -23.92 -24.11
C LEU A 11 -10.10 -22.62 -24.11
N PHE A 12 -9.87 -22.05 -25.30
CA PHE A 12 -9.22 -20.75 -25.42
C PHE A 12 -10.02 -19.64 -24.75
N ALA A 13 -11.34 -19.59 -24.96
CA ALA A 13 -12.21 -18.60 -24.33
C ALA A 13 -12.25 -18.72 -22.80
N ILE A 14 -12.27 -19.94 -22.26
CA ILE A 14 -12.23 -20.20 -20.81
C ILE A 14 -10.88 -19.73 -20.23
N ASN A 15 -9.76 -20.14 -20.82
CA ASN A 15 -8.44 -19.74 -20.36
C ASN A 15 -8.23 -18.23 -20.47
N TYR A 16 -8.74 -17.61 -21.54
CA TYR A 16 -8.71 -16.17 -21.70
C TYR A 16 -9.54 -15.46 -20.63
N TYR A 17 -10.76 -15.94 -20.34
CA TYR A 17 -11.60 -15.36 -19.30
C TYR A 17 -11.01 -15.53 -17.90
N GLN A 18 -10.44 -16.70 -17.59
CA GLN A 18 -9.72 -16.96 -16.34
C GLN A 18 -8.51 -16.03 -16.19
N ALA A 19 -7.68 -15.91 -17.23
CA ALA A 19 -6.55 -14.99 -17.24
C ALA A 19 -6.98 -13.52 -17.05
N GLN A 20 -8.13 -13.12 -17.61
CA GLN A 20 -8.70 -11.78 -17.39
C GLN A 20 -9.24 -11.58 -15.96
N GLN A 21 -9.89 -12.59 -15.38
CA GLN A 21 -10.31 -12.54 -13.98
C GLN A 21 -9.11 -12.44 -13.04
N GLU A 22 -8.04 -13.20 -13.28
CA GLU A 22 -6.80 -13.13 -12.50
C GLU A 22 -6.16 -11.74 -12.61
N LYS A 23 -6.08 -11.17 -13.82
CA LYS A 23 -5.60 -9.79 -14.03
C LYS A 23 -6.44 -8.75 -13.29
N ASN A 24 -7.77 -8.86 -13.35
CA ASN A 24 -8.68 -7.93 -12.65
C ASN A 24 -8.55 -8.07 -11.13
N ASN A 25 -8.45 -9.29 -10.62
CA ASN A 25 -8.25 -9.55 -9.19
C ASN A 25 -6.89 -9.02 -8.71
N HIS A 26 -5.85 -9.18 -9.53
CA HIS A 26 -4.52 -8.62 -9.25
C HIS A 26 -4.58 -7.09 -9.18
N PHE A 27 -5.17 -6.45 -10.20
CA PHE A 27 -5.34 -5.00 -10.25
C PHE A 27 -6.15 -4.44 -9.06
N LEU A 28 -7.27 -5.08 -8.71
CA LEU A 28 -8.08 -4.67 -7.57
C LEU A 28 -7.29 -4.81 -6.25
N THR A 29 -6.57 -5.91 -6.09
CA THR A 29 -5.78 -6.17 -4.88
C THR A 29 -4.63 -5.17 -4.75
N GLU A 30 -3.96 -4.83 -5.85
CA GLU A 30 -2.89 -3.84 -5.91
C GLU A 30 -3.42 -2.42 -5.62
N THR A 31 -4.60 -2.08 -6.16
CA THR A 31 -5.29 -0.82 -5.85
C THR A 31 -5.65 -0.69 -4.38
N LEU A 32 -6.17 -1.76 -3.76
CA LEU A 32 -6.50 -1.77 -2.33
C LEU A 32 -5.24 -1.67 -1.46
N PHE A 33 -4.18 -2.36 -1.84
CA PHE A 33 -2.87 -2.26 -1.20
C PHE A 33 -2.33 -0.81 -1.23
N HIS A 34 -2.44 -0.14 -2.38
CA HIS A 34 -2.07 1.26 -2.53
C HIS A 34 -2.86 2.19 -1.60
N GLN A 35 -4.17 1.98 -1.50
CA GLN A 35 -5.03 2.75 -0.60
C GLN A 35 -4.63 2.56 0.87
N GLU A 36 -4.36 1.32 1.28
CA GLU A 36 -3.94 1.01 2.65
C GLU A 36 -2.59 1.64 3.02
N ILE A 37 -1.61 1.62 2.12
CA ILE A 37 -0.32 2.30 2.35
C ILE A 37 -0.52 3.80 2.48
N ARG A 38 -1.32 4.41 1.60
CA ARG A 38 -1.58 5.85 1.65
C ARG A 38 -2.25 6.25 2.96
N LEU A 39 -3.22 5.46 3.42
CA LEU A 39 -3.87 5.66 4.71
C LEU A 39 -2.86 5.51 5.87
N TYR A 40 -1.98 4.52 5.81
CA TYR A 40 -0.96 4.30 6.83
C TYR A 40 0.03 5.46 6.92
N VAL A 41 0.61 5.89 5.80
CA VAL A 41 1.50 7.05 5.73
C VAL A 41 0.81 8.32 6.25
N THR A 42 -0.44 8.55 5.86
CA THR A 42 -1.23 9.69 6.36
C THR A 42 -1.42 9.64 7.88
N ASN A 43 -1.70 8.46 8.43
CA ASN A 43 -1.86 8.28 9.87
C ASN A 43 -0.54 8.46 10.64
N LEU A 44 0.59 8.09 10.04
CA LEU A 44 1.92 8.32 10.61
C LEU A 44 2.26 9.80 10.71
N TYR A 45 1.99 10.58 9.65
CA TYR A 45 2.15 12.03 9.70
C TYR A 45 1.26 12.65 10.77
N LYS A 46 -0.03 12.28 10.81
CA LYS A 46 -0.95 12.76 11.86
C LYS A 46 -0.49 12.41 13.27
N PHE A 47 0.05 11.20 13.48
CA PHE A 47 0.56 10.78 14.78
C PHE A 47 1.78 11.59 15.18
N SER A 48 2.72 11.77 14.25
CA SER A 48 3.91 12.60 14.46
C SER A 48 3.55 14.06 14.76
N ASP A 49 2.68 14.68 13.95
CA ASP A 49 2.18 16.04 14.19
C ASP A 49 1.51 16.16 15.56
N THR A 50 0.73 15.14 15.95
CA THR A 50 0.12 15.10 17.29
C THR A 50 1.20 15.04 18.37
N LEU A 51 2.24 14.22 18.22
CA LEU A 51 3.34 14.13 19.18
C LEU A 51 4.12 15.45 19.32
N GLU A 52 4.30 16.20 18.23
CA GLU A 52 4.94 17.52 18.24
C GLU A 52 4.14 18.59 18.98
N MET A 53 2.82 18.42 19.07
CA MET A 53 1.98 19.32 19.86
C MET A 53 2.14 19.13 21.37
N TYR A 54 2.88 18.12 21.84
CA TYR A 54 3.10 17.94 23.27
C TYR A 54 3.81 19.14 23.88
N GLU A 55 3.25 19.71 24.95
CA GLU A 55 3.96 20.70 25.75
C GLU A 55 4.12 20.20 27.18
N ALA A 56 5.33 20.37 27.75
CA ALA A 56 5.60 20.00 29.14
C ALA A 56 4.79 20.82 30.15
N THR A 57 4.18 21.93 29.71
CA THR A 57 3.37 22.86 30.49
C THR A 57 1.87 22.61 30.40
N PHE A 58 1.43 21.53 29.75
CA PHE A 58 0.01 21.19 29.68
C PHE A 58 -0.64 21.07 31.06
N SER A 59 -1.84 21.61 31.17
CA SER A 59 -2.74 21.31 32.28
C SER A 59 -3.20 19.86 32.23
N GLU A 60 -3.72 19.35 33.35
CA GLU A 60 -4.20 17.97 33.46
C GLU A 60 -5.31 17.64 32.42
N GLU A 61 -6.16 18.63 32.10
CA GLU A 61 -7.23 18.47 31.13
C GLU A 61 -6.73 18.47 29.68
N GLU A 62 -5.74 19.33 29.36
CA GLU A 62 -5.05 19.33 28.06
C GLU A 62 -4.27 18.03 27.83
N GLU A 63 -3.55 17.56 28.86
CA GLU A 63 -2.81 16.30 28.80
C GLU A 63 -3.76 15.12 28.56
N LYS A 64 -4.95 15.12 29.17
CA LYS A 64 -5.96 14.09 28.95
C LYS A 64 -6.47 14.08 27.51
N ILE A 65 -6.80 15.25 26.94
CA ILE A 65 -7.25 15.38 25.54
C ILE A 65 -6.14 14.92 24.59
N TYR A 66 -4.91 15.36 24.84
CA TYR A 66 -3.72 14.99 24.08
C TYR A 66 -3.50 13.46 24.08
N ARG A 67 -3.52 12.83 25.26
CA ARG A 67 -3.38 11.36 25.39
C ARG A 67 -4.51 10.60 24.71
N GLN A 68 -5.73 11.12 24.75
CA GLN A 68 -6.85 10.53 24.03
C GLN A 68 -6.67 10.60 22.51
N ALA A 69 -6.19 11.72 21.98
CA ALA A 69 -5.86 11.86 20.56
C ALA A 69 -4.77 10.87 20.13
N LEU A 70 -3.69 10.76 20.90
CA LEU A 70 -2.62 9.79 20.65
C LEU A 70 -3.13 8.34 20.67
N ASN A 71 -3.92 7.97 21.67
CA ASN A 71 -4.43 6.61 21.80
C ASN A 71 -5.33 6.22 20.62
N ASN A 72 -6.19 7.14 20.16
CA ASN A 72 -7.03 6.93 18.99
C ASN A 72 -6.20 6.67 17.72
N ILE A 73 -5.14 7.45 17.51
CA ILE A 73 -4.28 7.31 16.34
C ILE A 73 -3.40 6.05 16.45
N SER A 74 -2.85 5.76 17.64
CA SER A 74 -2.06 4.56 17.92
C SER A 74 -2.86 3.27 17.67
N ASN A 75 -4.12 3.21 18.10
CA ASN A 75 -4.98 2.05 17.84
C ASN A 75 -5.24 1.82 16.34
N ASN A 76 -5.31 2.89 15.55
CA ASN A 76 -5.41 2.78 14.10
C ASN A 76 -4.10 2.30 13.49
N LEU A 77 -2.96 2.81 13.96
CA LEU A 77 -1.63 2.44 13.46
C LEU A 77 -1.24 1.00 13.80
N ASN A 78 -1.59 0.47 14.98
CA ASN A 78 -1.22 -0.89 15.40
C ASN A 78 -1.84 -1.99 14.52
N ASN A 79 -3.00 -1.72 13.91
CA ASN A 79 -3.71 -2.71 13.09
C ASN A 79 -3.34 -2.67 11.60
N GLN A 80 -2.78 -1.55 11.12
CA GLN A 80 -2.51 -1.35 9.70
C GLN A 80 -1.34 -2.19 9.16
N PRO A 81 -0.22 -2.38 9.87
CA PRO A 81 0.91 -3.20 9.41
C PRO A 81 0.53 -4.65 9.15
N TYR A 82 -0.37 -5.24 9.95
CA TYR A 82 -0.88 -6.59 9.71
C TYR A 82 -1.70 -6.68 8.42
N ARG A 83 -2.54 -5.67 8.15
CA ARG A 83 -3.33 -5.60 6.90
C ARG A 83 -2.42 -5.45 5.69
N ILE A 84 -1.47 -4.52 5.76
CA ILE A 84 -0.49 -4.28 4.69
C ILE A 84 0.37 -5.54 4.46
N HIS A 85 0.78 -6.22 5.53
CA HIS A 85 1.52 -7.48 5.43
C HIS A 85 0.71 -8.60 4.76
N ALA A 86 -0.60 -8.70 5.06
CA ALA A 86 -1.49 -9.65 4.41
C ALA A 86 -1.62 -9.36 2.89
N PHE A 87 -1.69 -8.09 2.49
CA PHE A 87 -1.67 -7.70 1.07
C PHE A 87 -0.35 -8.05 0.40
N LEU A 88 0.79 -7.73 1.02
CA LEU A 88 2.12 -8.09 0.50
C LEU A 88 2.28 -9.60 0.29
N THR A 89 1.77 -10.40 1.22
CA THR A 89 1.83 -11.86 1.14
C THR A 89 0.98 -12.40 0.00
N ARG A 90 -0.19 -11.79 -0.26
CA ARG A 90 -1.11 -12.20 -1.34
C ARG A 90 -0.67 -11.75 -2.72
N LEU A 91 -0.14 -10.54 -2.85
CA LEU A 91 0.26 -9.96 -4.14
C LEU A 91 1.61 -10.49 -4.63
N TYR A 92 2.55 -10.75 -3.72
CA TYR A 92 3.96 -10.91 -4.07
C TYR A 92 4.64 -12.08 -3.35
N ALA A 93 3.91 -13.18 -3.14
CA ALA A 93 4.47 -14.41 -2.58
C ALA A 93 5.73 -14.85 -3.35
N GLY A 94 6.91 -14.59 -2.77
CA GLY A 94 8.21 -14.97 -3.35
C GLY A 94 8.98 -13.85 -4.06
N GLU A 95 8.47 -12.61 -4.16
CA GLU A 95 9.21 -11.53 -4.81
C GLU A 95 10.00 -10.65 -3.84
N ASN A 96 11.32 -10.55 -4.04
CA ASN A 96 12.21 -9.70 -3.24
C ASN A 96 11.95 -8.19 -3.38
N ARG A 97 11.11 -7.77 -4.34
CA ARG A 97 10.88 -6.37 -4.71
C ARG A 97 10.27 -5.54 -3.57
N HIS A 98 9.61 -6.18 -2.61
CA HIS A 98 8.96 -5.51 -1.47
C HIS A 98 9.65 -5.81 -0.12
N ARG A 99 10.84 -6.40 -0.15
CA ARG A 99 11.60 -6.70 1.09
C ARG A 99 11.92 -5.43 1.88
N LYS A 100 12.46 -4.41 1.21
CA LYS A 100 12.74 -3.10 1.84
C LYS A 100 11.50 -2.50 2.49
N PHE A 101 10.35 -2.58 1.82
CA PHE A 101 9.09 -2.07 2.37
C PHE A 101 8.63 -2.85 3.62
N ARG A 102 8.78 -4.18 3.60
CA ARG A 102 8.50 -5.04 4.77
C ARG A 102 9.43 -4.73 5.95
N ASP A 103 10.70 -4.51 5.69
CA ASP A 103 11.70 -4.20 6.71
C ASP A 103 11.41 -2.84 7.37
N GLU A 104 11.02 -1.84 6.57
CA GLU A 104 10.59 -0.53 7.09
C GLU A 104 9.31 -0.64 7.92
N LEU A 105 8.29 -1.39 7.47
CA LEU A 105 7.08 -1.63 8.27
C LEU A 105 7.37 -2.31 9.61
N HIS A 106 8.30 -3.27 9.63
CA HIS A 106 8.69 -3.94 10.86
C HIS A 106 9.40 -2.99 11.84
N SER A 107 10.36 -2.21 11.35
CA SER A 107 11.04 -1.17 12.15
C SER A 107 10.06 -0.16 12.73
N LEU A 108 9.01 0.19 11.98
CA LEU A 108 7.99 1.14 12.41
C LEU A 108 7.09 0.58 13.50
N ASN A 109 6.73 -0.70 13.42
CA ASN A 109 5.99 -1.38 14.47
C ASN A 109 6.75 -1.39 15.81
N LEU A 110 8.05 -1.68 15.78
CA LEU A 110 8.88 -1.65 16.98
C LEU A 110 8.92 -0.25 17.61
N LEU A 111 9.05 0.79 16.78
CA LEU A 111 9.05 2.18 17.24
C LEU A 111 7.71 2.58 17.89
N LEU A 112 6.58 2.18 17.30
CA LEU A 112 5.24 2.51 17.80
C LEU A 112 4.92 1.87 19.15
N GLU A 113 5.38 0.64 19.39
CA GLU A 113 5.25 -0.03 20.70
C GLU A 113 5.99 0.74 21.81
N ASP A 114 7.12 1.37 21.49
CA ASP A 114 7.94 2.12 22.44
C ASP A 114 7.39 3.52 22.76
N VAL A 115 6.68 4.18 21.84
CA VAL A 115 6.06 5.50 22.09
C VAL A 115 5.11 5.49 23.30
N SER A 116 4.39 4.39 23.50
CA SER A 116 3.45 4.22 24.61
C SER A 116 4.09 4.26 26.00
N LYS A 117 5.42 4.08 26.09
CA LYS A 117 6.16 3.95 27.35
C LYS A 117 6.95 5.22 27.72
N ILE A 118 6.90 6.25 26.88
CA ILE A 118 7.80 7.41 27.00
C ILE A 118 7.09 8.55 27.72
N THR A 119 7.81 9.15 28.68
CA THR A 119 7.33 10.23 29.54
C THR A 119 8.15 11.51 29.40
N ASN A 120 9.27 11.49 28.68
CA ASN A 120 10.15 12.64 28.49
C ASN A 120 9.77 13.42 27.22
N HIS A 121 9.58 14.74 27.35
CA HIS A 121 9.25 15.64 26.25
C HIS A 121 10.23 15.57 25.07
N GLN A 122 11.54 15.60 25.31
CA GLN A 122 12.52 15.56 24.24
C GLN A 122 12.45 14.23 23.47
N GLN A 123 12.26 13.13 24.18
CA GLN A 123 12.12 11.80 23.56
C GLN A 123 10.85 11.71 22.71
N ILE A 124 9.77 12.36 23.11
CA ILE A 124 8.51 12.45 22.33
C ILE A 124 8.75 13.19 21.01
N LEU A 125 9.46 14.32 21.04
CA LEU A 125 9.80 15.10 19.84
C LEU A 125 10.77 14.37 18.91
N ASP A 126 11.78 13.70 19.47
CA ASP A 126 12.74 12.91 18.70
C ASP A 126 12.01 11.78 17.94
N ILE A 127 11.06 11.12 18.59
CA ILE A 127 10.23 10.07 17.98
C ILE A 127 9.31 10.64 16.91
N ALA A 128 8.71 11.80 17.15
CA ALA A 128 7.89 12.46 16.15
C ALA A 128 8.69 12.72 14.86
N THR A 129 9.93 13.19 15.00
CA THR A 129 10.86 13.40 13.88
C THR A 129 11.14 12.10 13.14
N VAL A 130 11.52 11.04 13.86
CA VAL A 130 11.79 9.73 13.25
C VAL A 130 10.56 9.17 12.53
N LEU A 131 9.36 9.32 13.10
CA LEU A 131 8.11 8.88 12.47
C LEU A 131 7.84 9.62 11.15
N LYS A 132 8.12 10.93 11.09
CA LYS A 132 8.04 11.73 9.87
C LYS A 132 9.02 11.26 8.81
N GLU A 133 10.27 11.02 9.18
CA GLU A 133 11.29 10.51 8.26
C GLU A 133 10.93 9.13 7.70
N LYS A 134 10.39 8.25 8.55
CA LYS A 134 9.91 6.93 8.14
C LYS A 134 8.68 7.02 7.24
N ALA A 135 7.73 7.90 7.53
CA ALA A 135 6.58 8.16 6.67
C ALA A 135 7.00 8.63 5.27
N LEU A 136 7.95 9.58 5.21
CA LEU A 136 8.54 10.07 3.96
C LEU A 136 9.26 8.95 3.19
N THR A 137 10.02 8.11 3.89
CA THR A 137 10.72 6.97 3.28
C THR A 137 9.74 5.97 2.66
N LEU A 138 8.66 5.64 3.39
CA LEU A 138 7.60 4.77 2.88
C LEU A 138 6.92 5.38 1.65
N GLU A 139 6.64 6.68 1.67
CA GLU A 139 6.07 7.41 0.53
C GLU A 139 7.01 7.40 -0.69
N GLN A 140 8.32 7.56 -0.50
CA GLN A 140 9.30 7.51 -1.58
C GLN A 140 9.42 6.10 -2.18
N ILE A 141 9.54 5.07 -1.33
CA ILE A 141 9.55 3.67 -1.79
C ILE A 141 8.28 3.38 -2.58
N PHE A 142 7.14 3.88 -2.10
CA PHE A 142 5.85 3.69 -2.72
C PHE A 142 5.69 4.45 -4.05
N ALA A 143 6.14 5.70 -4.15
CA ALA A 143 6.10 6.48 -5.38
C ALA A 143 6.95 5.84 -6.48
N LEU A 144 8.13 5.31 -6.11
CA LEU A 144 8.97 4.53 -7.02
C LEU A 144 8.24 3.28 -7.54
N GLN A 145 7.49 2.57 -6.70
CA GLN A 145 6.72 1.40 -7.11
C GLN A 145 5.47 1.76 -7.93
N SER A 146 4.79 2.86 -7.60
CA SER A 146 3.61 3.35 -8.32
C SER A 146 3.93 3.76 -9.76
N ASN A 147 5.08 4.41 -9.99
CA ASN A 147 5.52 4.78 -11.34
C ASN A 147 5.73 3.55 -12.24
N ILE A 148 6.26 2.45 -11.67
CA ILE A 148 6.42 1.19 -12.40
C ILE A 148 5.06 0.62 -12.84
N ILE A 149 4.02 0.77 -12.01
CA ILE A 149 2.67 0.26 -12.30
C ILE A 149 1.99 1.10 -13.38
N VAL A 150 2.12 2.43 -13.31
CA VAL A 150 1.59 3.33 -14.36
C VAL A 150 2.27 3.05 -15.70
N GLU A 151 3.59 2.88 -15.73
CA GLU A 151 4.32 2.51 -16.95
C GLU A 151 3.88 1.15 -17.51
N SER A 152 3.67 0.17 -16.63
CA SER A 152 3.17 -1.16 -17.01
C SER A 152 1.74 -1.11 -17.57
N PHE A 153 0.90 -0.22 -17.03
CA PHE A 153 -0.46 0.01 -17.50
C PHE A 153 -0.46 0.69 -18.89
N ASP A 154 0.35 1.72 -19.09
CA ASP A 154 0.51 2.38 -20.39
C ASP A 154 1.02 1.40 -21.46
N ALA A 155 1.95 0.51 -21.10
CA ALA A 155 2.44 -0.53 -21.99
C ALA A 155 1.34 -1.53 -22.38
N ALA A 156 0.58 -2.04 -21.40
CA ALA A 156 -0.54 -2.95 -21.66
C ALA A 156 -1.65 -2.29 -22.50
N THR A 157 -1.91 -1.00 -22.26
CA THR A 157 -2.91 -0.23 -23.02
C THR A 157 -2.47 -0.07 -24.48
N LYS A 158 -1.19 0.23 -24.71
CA LYS A 158 -0.61 0.27 -26.06
C LYS A 158 -0.67 -1.09 -26.76
N GLU A 159 -0.39 -2.19 -26.06
CA GLU A 159 -0.51 -3.54 -26.62
C GLU A 159 -1.95 -3.86 -27.04
N ILE A 160 -2.94 -3.51 -26.21
CA ILE A 160 -4.36 -3.66 -26.54
C ILE A 160 -4.73 -2.80 -27.76
N GLU A 161 -4.22 -1.58 -27.85
CA GLU A 161 -4.48 -0.69 -28.98
C GLU A 161 -3.90 -1.24 -30.29
N VAL A 162 -2.67 -1.78 -30.25
CA VAL A 162 -2.04 -2.45 -31.39
C VAL A 162 -2.84 -3.68 -31.81
N LEU A 163 -3.28 -4.51 -30.86
CA LEU A 163 -4.12 -5.68 -31.13
C LEU A 163 -5.46 -5.28 -31.78
N ASN A 164 -6.11 -4.24 -31.28
CA ASN A 164 -7.35 -3.73 -31.85
C ASN A 164 -7.15 -3.19 -33.28
N GLN A 165 -6.03 -2.51 -33.55
CA GLN A 165 -5.68 -2.08 -34.91
C GLN A 165 -5.43 -3.26 -35.85
N GLN A 166 -4.77 -4.32 -35.38
CA GLN A 166 -4.56 -5.54 -36.17
C GLN A 166 -5.87 -6.27 -36.45
N ILE A 167 -6.77 -6.38 -35.45
CA ILE A 167 -8.10 -6.96 -35.63
C ILE A 167 -8.87 -6.19 -36.70
N ARG A 168 -8.95 -4.85 -36.61
CA ARG A 168 -9.61 -3.99 -37.61
C ARG A 168 -9.12 -4.28 -39.03
N LYS A 169 -7.79 -4.30 -39.23
CA LYS A 169 -7.16 -4.63 -40.51
C LYS A 169 -7.55 -6.00 -41.07
N ILE A 170 -7.71 -7.01 -40.22
CA ILE A 170 -8.12 -8.37 -40.63
C ILE A 170 -9.63 -8.43 -40.92
N SER A 171 -10.45 -7.72 -40.14
CA SER A 171 -11.91 -7.73 -40.27
C SER A 171 -12.46 -6.82 -41.38
N GLY A 172 -11.64 -5.96 -42.00
CA GLY A 172 -12.09 -5.05 -43.06
C GLY A 172 -12.98 -3.90 -42.57
N LEU A 173 -12.96 -3.62 -41.27
CA LEU A 173 -13.53 -2.43 -40.61
C LEU A 173 -12.44 -1.39 -40.40
#